data_AF-A0A959CS83-F1
#
_entry.id   AF-A0A959CS83-F1
#
_cell.length_a   1.000
_cell.length_b   1.000
_cell.length_c   1.000
_cell.angle_alpha   90.00
_cell.angle_beta   90.00
_cell.angle_gamma   90.00
#
_symmetry.space_group_name_H-M   'P 1'
#
loop_
_entity.id
_entity.type
_entity.pdbx_description
1 polymer ?
#
loop_
_entity_poly.entity_id
_entity_poly.type
_entity_poly.pdbx_seq_one_letter_code
_entity_poly.pdbx_strand_id
1 'polypeptide(L)'
;MEQSKHKKHLLVVGGPTASGKTAFAIRLAQHFNTAIVSADSRQFYREMNIGTAKPTEEELAQAPHYLINSLSIEEEYSVGDFERDALQLLGRLFQKHDIVILAGGSGLYIKALCEGLDEFPEVPAAIRQSVEQDYREKGLAFLQEELARTDPDYYEEVDRQNPHRLIRALAVFRASGQPFSSFRKAIIQPRPFTPIYLQLHWPRQELYRRINRRVEQMMAAGLAEEARTLFPRRRLTALQTVGYQELFDHFDGKHSMEEAITLIKRNTRRYAKRQLTWYRRDGHWKLLRPDDWSLALEYIDAVRTEGLRLRQVKTETGPPFLSAEDTTTIQVFRNEEEASLLLYTEKKREALLQGPFLQPAAGEWTGKLLIHQAALLAGERQLFVFSPIDTQLFQRVCIMEDLGPEALPGWMEPHWLHVRKHNAEAKAIKLDLLPVP
;
A
#
# COMPACT_ATOMS: atom_id res chain seq x y z
N MET A 1 -1.66 -29.72 23.89
CA MET A 1 -2.58 -30.07 22.80
C MET A 1 -2.75 -28.86 21.90
N GLU A 2 -2.16 -28.97 20.71
CA GLU A 2 -2.48 -28.31 19.44
C GLU A 2 -3.39 -27.08 19.43
N GLN A 3 -2.79 -25.93 19.07
CA GLN A 3 -3.21 -25.15 17.90
C GLN A 3 -2.14 -24.08 17.59
N SER A 4 -1.05 -24.49 16.92
CA SER A 4 -0.45 -23.58 15.92
C SER A 4 -1.44 -23.53 14.76
N LYS A 5 -2.54 -22.79 14.95
CA LYS A 5 -3.55 -22.56 13.93
C LYS A 5 -2.83 -21.84 12.79
N HIS A 6 -2.61 -22.49 11.65
CA HIS A 6 -2.00 -21.90 10.47
C HIS A 6 -2.60 -20.50 10.24
N LYS A 7 -1.80 -19.47 10.51
CA LYS A 7 -2.24 -18.07 10.48
C LYS A 7 -2.63 -17.79 9.03
N LYS A 8 -3.88 -17.40 8.80
CA LYS A 8 -4.38 -17.09 7.45
C LYS A 8 -3.80 -15.75 7.02
N HIS A 9 -3.31 -15.66 5.79
CA HIS A 9 -2.67 -14.46 5.26
C HIS A 9 -3.41 -13.92 4.03
N LEU A 10 -3.60 -12.61 3.98
CA LEU A 10 -4.16 -11.93 2.82
C LEU A 10 -3.05 -11.10 2.16
N LEU A 11 -2.55 -11.54 1.00
CA LEU A 11 -1.56 -10.77 0.25
C LEU A 11 -2.26 -9.62 -0.48
N VAL A 12 -2.04 -8.40 -0.02
CA VAL A 12 -2.64 -7.20 -0.59
C VAL A 12 -1.71 -6.62 -1.65
N VAL A 13 -2.04 -6.81 -2.92
CA VAL A 13 -1.31 -6.27 -4.07
C VAL A 13 -1.94 -4.94 -4.50
N GLY A 14 -1.35 -3.86 -3.98
CA GLY A 14 -1.67 -2.48 -4.29
C GLY A 14 -0.73 -1.84 -5.32
N GLY A 15 -1.04 -0.60 -5.69
CA GLY A 15 -0.27 0.20 -6.64
C GLY A 15 -1.16 1.01 -7.59
N PRO A 16 -0.61 2.05 -8.26
CA PRO A 16 -1.37 2.90 -9.17
C PRO A 16 -1.88 2.12 -10.39
N THR A 17 -2.84 2.67 -11.13
CA THR A 17 -3.20 2.13 -12.45
C THR A 17 -1.97 2.02 -13.38
N ALA A 18 -1.96 1.04 -14.29
CA ALA A 18 -0.84 0.70 -15.18
C ALA A 18 0.47 0.20 -14.49
N SER A 19 0.44 -0.12 -13.19
CA SER A 19 1.61 -0.67 -12.46
C SER A 19 1.89 -2.17 -12.67
N GLY A 20 0.95 -2.93 -13.25
CA GLY A 20 1.12 -4.37 -13.47
C GLY A 20 0.52 -5.29 -12.38
N LYS A 21 -0.38 -4.77 -11.54
CA LYS A 21 -1.01 -5.53 -10.44
C LYS A 21 -1.61 -6.87 -10.86
N THR A 22 -2.36 -6.90 -11.97
CA THR A 22 -3.03 -8.12 -12.45
C THR A 22 -2.02 -9.22 -12.72
N ALA A 23 -1.03 -8.97 -13.59
CA ALA A 23 0.01 -9.94 -13.91
C ALA A 23 0.79 -10.41 -12.67
N PHE A 24 1.12 -9.50 -11.76
CA PHE A 24 1.82 -9.84 -10.52
C PHE A 24 0.95 -10.70 -9.58
N ALA A 25 -0.33 -10.37 -9.44
CA ALA A 25 -1.29 -11.14 -8.65
C ALA A 25 -1.51 -12.54 -9.23
N ILE A 26 -1.60 -12.68 -10.54
CA ILE A 26 -1.68 -13.99 -11.22
C ILE A 26 -0.43 -14.82 -10.93
N ARG A 27 0.76 -14.23 -11.03
CA ARG A 27 2.02 -14.91 -10.73
C ARG A 27 2.08 -15.39 -9.28
N LEU A 28 1.63 -14.57 -8.32
CA LEU A 28 1.48 -14.98 -6.92
C LEU A 28 0.45 -16.09 -6.75
N ALA A 29 -0.69 -16.01 -7.44
CA ALA A 29 -1.76 -17.00 -7.32
C ALA A 29 -1.32 -18.38 -7.82
N GLN A 30 -0.58 -18.42 -8.92
CA GLN A 30 0.03 -19.64 -9.44
C GLN A 30 1.09 -20.19 -8.47
N HIS A 31 1.96 -19.33 -7.92
CA HIS A 31 3.01 -19.74 -6.99
C HIS A 31 2.44 -20.34 -5.70
N PHE A 32 1.43 -19.71 -5.11
CA PHE A 32 0.81 -20.17 -3.86
C PHE A 32 -0.39 -21.09 -4.06
N ASN A 33 -0.71 -21.45 -5.31
CA ASN A 33 -1.89 -22.24 -5.68
C ASN A 33 -3.18 -21.74 -4.99
N THR A 34 -3.51 -20.46 -5.22
CA THR A 34 -4.61 -19.77 -4.54
C THR A 34 -5.45 -18.92 -5.49
N ALA A 35 -6.44 -18.24 -4.92
CA ALA A 35 -7.38 -17.35 -5.58
C ALA A 35 -7.04 -15.87 -5.39
N ILE A 36 -7.56 -15.06 -6.32
CA ILE A 36 -7.47 -13.61 -6.33
C ILE A 36 -8.86 -13.02 -6.09
N VAL A 37 -8.97 -12.10 -5.15
CA VAL A 37 -10.16 -11.26 -4.91
C VAL A 37 -9.85 -9.87 -5.44
N SER A 38 -10.70 -9.34 -6.31
CA SER A 38 -10.53 -7.97 -6.81
C SER A 38 -10.96 -6.94 -5.77
N ALA A 39 -10.12 -5.93 -5.55
CA ALA A 39 -10.43 -4.69 -4.83
C ALA A 39 -10.39 -3.48 -5.77
N ASP A 40 -10.91 -3.65 -6.99
CA ASP A 40 -11.09 -2.57 -7.96
C ASP A 40 -12.57 -2.31 -8.22
N SER A 41 -13.08 -1.23 -7.61
CA SER A 41 -14.49 -0.82 -7.66
C SER A 41 -15.10 -0.67 -9.05
N ARG A 42 -14.29 -0.64 -10.11
CA ARG A 42 -14.79 -0.54 -11.49
C ARG A 42 -14.80 -1.89 -12.22
N GLN A 43 -13.96 -2.83 -11.82
CA GLN A 43 -13.90 -4.17 -12.44
C GLN A 43 -15.05 -5.08 -11.98
N PHE A 44 -15.81 -4.67 -10.96
CA PHE A 44 -16.97 -5.42 -10.48
C PHE A 44 -18.10 -5.50 -11.52
N TYR A 45 -18.20 -4.48 -12.38
CA TYR A 45 -19.30 -4.32 -13.32
C TYR A 45 -19.07 -5.08 -14.63
N ARG A 46 -20.04 -5.91 -15.02
CA ARG A 46 -19.99 -6.75 -16.24
C ARG A 46 -19.83 -5.93 -17.51
N GLU A 47 -20.51 -4.80 -17.58
CA GLU A 47 -20.65 -3.98 -18.77
C GLU A 47 -19.42 -3.09 -19.04
N MET A 48 -18.51 -2.95 -18.07
CA MET A 48 -17.32 -2.11 -18.16
C MET A 48 -16.05 -2.98 -18.27
N ASN A 49 -15.47 -3.11 -19.46
CA ASN A 49 -14.33 -4.02 -19.71
C ASN A 49 -13.05 -3.25 -20.07
N ILE A 50 -13.05 -2.56 -21.21
CA ILE A 50 -11.87 -1.92 -21.78
C ILE A 50 -11.48 -0.73 -20.91
N GLY A 51 -12.42 0.17 -20.59
CA GLY A 51 -12.14 1.40 -19.85
C GLY A 51 -11.65 1.19 -18.43
N THR A 52 -11.90 0.01 -17.86
CA THR A 52 -11.49 -0.37 -16.50
C THR A 52 -10.22 -1.24 -16.49
N ALA A 53 -9.69 -1.59 -17.67
CA ALA A 53 -8.75 -2.69 -17.88
C ALA A 53 -9.06 -3.88 -16.97
N LYS A 54 -10.25 -4.42 -17.17
CA LYS A 54 -10.60 -5.73 -16.63
C LYS A 54 -9.58 -6.75 -17.16
N PRO A 55 -9.15 -7.73 -16.35
CA PRO A 55 -8.30 -8.80 -16.86
C PRO A 55 -8.95 -9.48 -18.06
N THR A 56 -8.15 -9.84 -19.07
CA THR A 56 -8.66 -10.52 -20.27
C THR A 56 -9.10 -11.95 -19.93
N GLU A 57 -9.82 -12.62 -20.84
CA GLU A 57 -10.20 -14.02 -20.63
C GLU A 57 -8.98 -14.93 -20.44
N GLU A 58 -7.88 -14.66 -21.14
CA GLU A 58 -6.61 -15.38 -20.97
C GLU A 58 -5.97 -15.13 -19.61
N GLU A 59 -6.07 -13.92 -19.06
CA GLU A 59 -5.61 -13.61 -17.70
C GLU A 59 -6.50 -14.24 -16.63
N LEU A 60 -7.83 -14.22 -16.84
CA LEU A 60 -8.81 -14.85 -15.94
C LEU A 60 -8.68 -16.38 -15.93
N ALA A 61 -8.29 -17.00 -17.05
CA ALA A 61 -8.05 -18.44 -17.14
C ALA A 61 -6.79 -18.90 -16.36
N GLN A 62 -5.85 -17.99 -16.08
CA GLN A 62 -4.57 -18.32 -15.44
C GLN A 62 -4.67 -18.48 -13.91
N ALA A 63 -5.70 -17.93 -13.26
CA ALA A 63 -5.95 -18.06 -11.84
C ALA A 63 -7.43 -17.76 -11.50
N PRO A 64 -8.03 -18.40 -10.48
CA PRO A 64 -9.39 -18.05 -10.05
C PRO A 64 -9.49 -16.61 -9.57
N HIS A 65 -10.36 -15.82 -10.21
CA HIS A 65 -10.65 -14.44 -9.83
C HIS A 65 -12.08 -14.29 -9.31
N TYR A 66 -12.23 -13.50 -8.25
CA TYR A 66 -13.52 -13.21 -7.62
C TYR A 66 -13.80 -11.71 -7.58
N LEU A 67 -15.10 -11.38 -7.51
CA LEU A 67 -15.65 -10.02 -7.51
C LEU A 67 -15.36 -9.23 -8.79
N ILE A 68 -14.91 -9.90 -9.85
CA ILE A 68 -14.92 -9.35 -11.21
C ILE A 68 -16.19 -9.82 -11.89
N ASN A 69 -16.87 -8.96 -12.66
CA ASN A 69 -18.13 -9.30 -13.32
C ASN A 69 -19.25 -9.75 -12.36
N SER A 70 -19.17 -9.37 -11.08
CA SER A 70 -20.14 -9.77 -10.07
C SER A 70 -21.40 -8.92 -10.06
N LEU A 71 -21.38 -7.72 -10.65
CA LEU A 71 -22.45 -6.74 -10.61
C LEU A 71 -22.80 -6.20 -12.00
N SER A 72 -24.01 -5.70 -12.18
CA SER A 72 -24.41 -4.80 -13.25
C SER A 72 -24.17 -3.35 -12.84
N ILE A 73 -23.88 -2.48 -13.81
CA ILE A 73 -23.79 -1.03 -13.60
C ILE A 73 -25.08 -0.40 -13.04
N GLU A 74 -26.22 -1.08 -13.12
CA GLU A 74 -27.51 -0.64 -12.57
C GLU A 74 -27.67 -0.99 -11.08
N GLU A 75 -26.81 -1.85 -10.53
CA GLU A 75 -26.83 -2.23 -9.12
C GLU A 75 -26.08 -1.21 -8.26
N GLU A 76 -26.69 -0.80 -7.14
CA GLU A 76 -26.00 0.00 -6.14
C GLU A 76 -25.02 -0.88 -5.35
N TYR A 77 -23.78 -0.42 -5.22
CA TYR A 77 -22.76 -1.14 -4.47
C TYR A 77 -21.86 -0.19 -3.70
N SER A 78 -21.93 -0.28 -2.38
CA SER A 78 -21.13 0.54 -1.48
C SER A 78 -19.84 -0.18 -1.05
N VAL A 79 -18.93 0.58 -0.44
CA VAL A 79 -17.73 0.00 0.17
C VAL A 79 -18.08 -0.92 1.35
N GLY A 80 -19.20 -0.67 2.05
CA GLY A 80 -19.68 -1.54 3.13
C GLY A 80 -20.23 -2.86 2.60
N ASP A 81 -20.87 -2.85 1.43
CA ASP A 81 -21.31 -4.07 0.75
C ASP A 81 -20.11 -4.91 0.32
N PHE A 82 -19.10 -4.27 -0.28
CA PHE A 82 -17.83 -4.93 -0.59
C PHE A 82 -17.17 -5.57 0.63
N GLU A 83 -17.09 -4.85 1.75
CA GLU A 83 -16.49 -5.39 2.97
C GLU A 83 -17.19 -6.66 3.43
N ARG A 84 -18.53 -6.65 3.53
CA ARG A 84 -19.32 -7.83 3.93
C ARG A 84 -19.14 -9.00 2.97
N ASP A 85 -19.30 -8.75 1.67
CA ASP A 85 -19.25 -9.80 0.64
C ASP A 85 -17.85 -10.40 0.53
N ALA A 86 -16.82 -9.56 0.57
CA ALA A 86 -15.43 -9.99 0.51
C ALA A 86 -15.03 -10.77 1.77
N LEU A 87 -15.48 -10.36 2.97
CA LEU A 87 -15.23 -11.14 4.20
C LEU A 87 -15.90 -12.51 4.16
N GLN A 88 -17.16 -12.59 3.69
CA GLN A 88 -17.86 -13.86 3.54
C GLN A 88 -17.15 -14.78 2.52
N LEU A 89 -16.71 -14.21 1.40
CA LEU A 89 -15.92 -14.92 0.39
C LEU A 89 -14.59 -15.42 0.96
N LEU A 90 -13.83 -14.55 1.64
CA LEU A 90 -12.56 -14.90 2.28
C LEU A 90 -12.75 -16.01 3.32
N GLY A 91 -13.85 -15.98 4.09
CA GLY A 91 -14.19 -17.06 5.02
C GLY A 91 -14.28 -18.43 4.34
N ARG A 92 -14.82 -18.50 3.12
CA ARG A 92 -14.88 -19.73 2.31
C ARG A 92 -13.52 -20.08 1.70
N LEU A 93 -12.79 -19.10 1.18
CA LEU A 93 -11.48 -19.34 0.56
C LEU A 93 -10.45 -19.81 1.59
N PHE A 94 -10.46 -19.24 2.79
CA PHE A 94 -9.54 -19.64 3.86
C PHE A 94 -9.82 -21.03 4.45
N GLN A 95 -10.95 -21.67 4.12
CA GLN A 95 -11.14 -23.10 4.42
C GLN A 95 -10.27 -24.00 3.52
N LYS A 96 -9.90 -23.51 2.33
CA LYS A 96 -9.15 -24.26 1.31
C LYS A 96 -7.70 -23.78 1.18
N HIS A 97 -7.44 -22.52 1.47
CA HIS A 97 -6.13 -21.89 1.31
C HIS A 97 -5.66 -21.25 2.62
N ASP A 98 -4.35 -21.24 2.86
CA ASP A 98 -3.74 -20.45 3.96
C ASP A 98 -3.42 -19.02 3.53
N ILE A 99 -3.30 -18.81 2.22
CA ILE A 99 -2.98 -17.53 1.59
C ILE A 99 -4.08 -17.24 0.59
N VAL A 100 -4.60 -16.02 0.56
CA VAL A 100 -5.46 -15.51 -0.51
C VAL A 100 -4.89 -14.17 -0.98
N ILE A 101 -5.10 -13.80 -2.23
CA ILE A 101 -4.59 -12.53 -2.78
C ILE A 101 -5.74 -11.55 -2.92
N LEU A 102 -5.55 -10.33 -2.43
CA LEU A 102 -6.39 -9.17 -2.71
C LEU A 102 -5.66 -8.27 -3.70
N ALA A 103 -6.18 -8.08 -4.92
CA ALA A 103 -5.54 -7.25 -5.93
C ALA A 103 -6.41 -6.06 -6.32
N GLY A 104 -5.89 -4.83 -6.25
CA GLY A 104 -6.72 -3.68 -6.58
C GLY A 104 -6.06 -2.31 -6.43
N GLY A 105 -6.69 -1.31 -7.05
CA GLY A 105 -6.27 0.10 -6.95
C GLY A 105 -7.17 0.96 -6.07
N SER A 106 -8.27 0.41 -5.54
CA SER A 106 -9.26 1.17 -4.77
C SER A 106 -8.90 1.12 -3.28
N GLY A 107 -7.99 1.99 -2.86
CA GLY A 107 -7.46 1.89 -1.49
C GLY A 107 -8.51 2.03 -0.37
N LEU A 108 -9.65 2.72 -0.60
CA LEU A 108 -10.75 2.74 0.38
C LEU A 108 -11.38 1.35 0.56
N TYR A 109 -11.47 0.56 -0.50
CA TYR A 109 -11.99 -0.81 -0.46
C TYR A 109 -11.00 -1.75 0.21
N ILE A 110 -9.71 -1.60 -0.10
CA ILE A 110 -8.62 -2.32 0.59
C ILE A 110 -8.66 -2.03 2.08
N LYS A 111 -8.75 -0.75 2.46
CA LYS A 111 -8.83 -0.34 3.86
C LYS A 111 -10.06 -0.91 4.55
N ALA A 112 -11.24 -0.80 3.94
CA ALA A 112 -12.46 -1.36 4.51
C ALA A 112 -12.31 -2.86 4.80
N LEU A 113 -11.79 -3.64 3.85
CA LEU A 113 -11.61 -5.07 4.05
C LEU A 113 -10.54 -5.41 5.10
N CYS A 114 -9.42 -4.69 5.12
CA CYS A 114 -8.30 -5.01 6.01
C CYS A 114 -8.44 -4.42 7.43
N GLU A 115 -9.03 -3.23 7.56
CA GLU A 115 -9.09 -2.46 8.80
C GLU A 115 -10.52 -2.25 9.32
N GLY A 116 -11.53 -2.50 8.49
CA GLY A 116 -12.93 -2.19 8.82
C GLY A 116 -13.33 -0.77 8.46
N LEU A 117 -14.64 -0.53 8.55
CA LEU A 117 -15.23 0.79 8.42
C LEU A 117 -15.81 1.24 9.77
N ASP A 118 -15.78 2.55 9.98
CA ASP A 118 -16.59 3.17 11.02
C ASP A 118 -18.08 2.96 10.68
N GLU A 119 -18.86 2.59 11.68
CA GLU A 119 -20.31 2.41 11.53
C GLU A 119 -21.01 3.78 11.52
N PHE A 120 -21.78 4.01 10.46
CA PHE A 120 -22.62 5.20 10.32
C PHE A 120 -24.09 4.78 10.33
N PRO A 121 -24.99 5.63 10.85
CA PRO A 121 -26.42 5.38 10.81
C PRO A 121 -26.91 5.35 9.35
N GLU A 122 -27.97 4.59 9.11
CA GLU A 122 -28.64 4.62 7.82
C GLU A 122 -29.26 6.01 7.59
N VAL A 123 -29.01 6.59 6.41
CA VAL A 123 -29.51 7.91 6.05
C VAL A 123 -30.66 7.74 5.07
N PRO A 124 -31.91 8.04 5.47
CA PRO A 124 -33.05 7.99 4.57
C PRO A 124 -32.83 8.83 3.31
N ALA A 125 -33.25 8.29 2.15
CA ALA A 125 -33.10 8.97 0.86
C ALA A 125 -33.68 10.38 0.86
N ALA A 126 -34.82 10.59 1.54
CA ALA A 126 -35.47 11.91 1.66
C ALA A 126 -34.57 12.95 2.35
N ILE A 127 -33.82 12.56 3.39
CA ILE A 127 -32.90 13.46 4.10
C ILE A 127 -31.74 13.83 3.19
N ARG A 128 -31.14 12.85 2.52
CA ARG A 128 -30.07 13.10 1.57
C ARG A 128 -30.51 14.02 0.43
N GLN A 129 -31.69 13.76 -0.15
CA GLN A 129 -32.27 14.59 -1.20
C GLN A 129 -32.54 16.02 -0.71
N SER A 130 -32.98 16.20 0.54
CA SER A 130 -33.15 17.53 1.14
C SER A 130 -31.83 18.30 1.21
N VAL A 131 -30.73 17.68 1.66
CA VAL A 131 -29.42 18.34 1.70
C VAL A 131 -28.89 18.62 0.29
N GLU A 132 -29.11 17.71 -0.67
CA GLU A 132 -28.78 17.92 -2.08
C GLU A 132 -29.62 19.03 -2.73
N GLN A 133 -30.86 19.24 -2.28
CA GLN A 133 -31.70 20.36 -2.69
C GLN A 133 -31.16 21.68 -2.11
N ASP A 134 -30.83 21.71 -0.82
CA ASP A 134 -30.20 22.88 -0.20
C ASP A 134 -28.92 23.29 -0.93
N TYR A 135 -28.09 22.33 -1.32
CA TYR A 135 -26.90 22.60 -2.13
C TYR A 135 -27.23 23.23 -3.49
N ARG A 136 -28.27 22.73 -4.17
CA ARG A 136 -28.69 23.25 -5.48
C ARG A 136 -29.27 24.66 -5.40
N GLU A 137 -30.02 24.96 -4.35
CA GLU A 137 -30.70 26.25 -4.19
C GLU A 137 -29.81 27.33 -3.56
N LYS A 138 -29.03 26.95 -2.54
CA LYS A 138 -28.30 27.88 -1.67
C LYS A 138 -26.78 27.82 -1.87
N GLY A 139 -26.30 26.81 -2.58
CA GLY A 139 -24.89 26.67 -2.96
C GLY A 139 -23.99 26.11 -1.86
N LEU A 140 -22.69 26.10 -2.14
CA LEU A 140 -21.66 25.51 -1.28
C LEU A 140 -21.50 26.23 0.05
N ALA A 141 -21.60 27.57 0.04
CA ALA A 141 -21.43 28.41 1.23
C ALA A 141 -22.44 28.02 2.33
N PHE A 142 -23.69 27.75 1.95
CA PHE A 142 -24.71 27.28 2.87
C PHE A 142 -24.32 25.96 3.56
N LEU A 143 -23.83 24.98 2.80
CA LEU A 143 -23.38 23.71 3.38
C LEU A 143 -22.18 23.90 4.33
N GLN A 144 -21.27 24.81 3.98
CA GLN A 144 -20.10 25.12 4.81
C GLN A 144 -20.52 25.75 6.15
N GLU A 145 -21.41 26.74 6.11
CA GLU A 145 -21.94 27.40 7.30
C GLU A 145 -22.72 26.44 8.20
N GLU A 146 -23.58 25.60 7.59
CA GLU A 146 -24.34 24.60 8.35
C GLU A 146 -23.41 23.57 8.99
N LEU A 147 -22.39 23.09 8.28
CA LEU A 147 -21.44 22.13 8.84
C LEU A 147 -20.58 22.76 9.94
N ALA A 148 -20.09 23.99 9.74
CA ALA A 148 -19.30 24.70 10.75
C ALA A 148 -20.07 24.88 12.08
N ARG A 149 -21.40 25.01 12.02
CA ARG A 149 -22.26 25.11 13.20
C ARG A 149 -22.57 23.75 13.84
N THR A 150 -22.78 22.72 13.03
CA THR A 150 -23.29 21.42 13.50
C THR A 150 -22.20 20.42 13.87
N ASP A 151 -21.04 20.52 13.23
CA ASP A 151 -19.87 19.66 13.45
C ASP A 151 -18.56 20.44 13.17
N PRO A 152 -18.16 21.34 14.11
CA PRO A 152 -16.94 22.14 13.97
C PRO A 152 -15.68 21.29 13.80
N ASP A 153 -15.61 20.15 14.49
CA ASP A 153 -14.46 19.24 14.45
C ASP A 153 -14.29 18.65 13.03
N TYR A 154 -15.36 18.16 12.42
CA TYR A 154 -15.29 17.67 11.04
C TYR A 154 -15.04 18.80 10.04
N TYR A 155 -15.57 20.00 10.29
CA TYR A 155 -15.38 21.17 9.43
C TYR A 155 -13.91 21.59 9.28
N GLU A 156 -13.09 21.42 10.33
CA GLU A 156 -11.65 21.67 10.29
C GLU A 156 -10.86 20.63 9.50
N GLU A 157 -11.33 19.37 9.47
CA GLU A 157 -10.63 18.29 8.77
C GLU A 157 -11.05 18.11 7.31
N VAL A 158 -12.31 18.41 7.00
CA VAL A 158 -12.90 18.08 5.70
C VAL A 158 -12.39 19.01 4.59
N ASP A 159 -12.31 18.48 3.37
CA ASP A 159 -12.17 19.32 2.18
C ASP A 159 -13.46 20.11 1.96
N ARG A 160 -13.47 21.36 2.45
CA ARG A 160 -14.61 22.29 2.38
C ARG A 160 -15.03 22.63 0.95
N GLN A 161 -14.19 22.37 -0.04
CA GLN A 161 -14.52 22.57 -1.45
C GLN A 161 -15.18 21.35 -2.09
N ASN A 162 -15.38 20.27 -1.31
CA ASN A 162 -15.99 19.03 -1.78
C ASN A 162 -17.46 18.93 -1.32
N PRO A 163 -18.44 19.30 -2.16
CA PRO A 163 -19.86 19.30 -1.77
C PRO A 163 -20.35 17.91 -1.37
N HIS A 164 -19.85 16.84 -2.00
CA HIS A 164 -20.26 15.48 -1.65
C HIS A 164 -19.89 15.09 -0.21
N ARG A 165 -18.75 15.58 0.31
CA ARG A 165 -18.35 15.31 1.70
C ARG A 165 -19.22 16.10 2.68
N LEU A 166 -19.50 17.35 2.38
CA LEU A 166 -20.40 18.21 3.16
C LEU A 166 -21.82 17.64 3.20
N ILE A 167 -22.37 17.29 2.03
CA ILE A 167 -23.69 16.67 1.90
C ILE A 167 -23.77 15.40 2.75
N ARG A 168 -22.75 14.52 2.67
CA ARG A 168 -22.73 13.29 3.46
C ARG A 168 -22.73 13.57 4.97
N ALA A 169 -21.89 14.49 5.44
CA ALA A 169 -21.80 14.80 6.87
C ALA A 169 -23.10 15.41 7.40
N LEU A 170 -23.66 16.38 6.67
CA LEU A 170 -24.92 17.01 7.03
C LEU A 170 -26.09 16.02 6.96
N ALA A 171 -26.11 15.11 6.00
CA ALA A 171 -27.16 14.10 5.91
C ALA A 171 -27.12 13.11 7.08
N VAL A 172 -25.91 12.70 7.52
CA VAL A 172 -25.74 11.89 8.73
C VAL A 172 -26.19 12.67 9.98
N PHE A 173 -25.79 13.94 10.09
CA PHE A 173 -26.20 14.79 11.21
C PHE A 173 -27.73 14.95 11.26
N ARG A 174 -28.37 15.26 10.14
CA ARG A 174 -29.84 15.42 10.07
C ARG A 174 -30.59 14.10 10.32
N ALA A 175 -30.02 12.96 9.95
CA ALA A 175 -30.63 11.65 10.19
C ALA A 175 -30.50 11.18 11.65
N SER A 176 -29.37 11.47 12.30
CA SER A 176 -29.04 10.92 13.62
C SER A 176 -29.14 11.91 14.78
N GLY A 177 -29.13 13.21 14.49
CA GLY A 177 -28.97 14.28 15.47
C GLY A 177 -27.55 14.41 16.04
N GLN A 178 -26.60 13.56 15.61
CA GLN A 178 -25.23 13.54 16.13
C GLN A 178 -24.21 14.03 15.08
N PRO A 179 -23.14 14.73 15.50
CA PRO A 179 -22.08 15.18 14.58
C PRO A 179 -21.46 14.00 13.81
N PHE A 180 -21.08 14.21 12.54
CA PHE A 180 -20.42 13.20 11.70
C PHE A 180 -19.09 12.73 12.31
N SER A 181 -18.34 13.64 12.93
CA SER A 181 -17.11 13.39 13.68
C SER A 181 -17.29 12.35 14.79
N SER A 182 -18.46 12.31 15.45
CA SER A 182 -18.73 11.37 16.55
C SER A 182 -18.76 9.90 16.12
N PHE A 183 -19.00 9.63 14.84
CA PHE A 183 -18.99 8.28 14.26
C PHE A 183 -17.59 7.85 13.78
N ARG A 184 -16.65 8.79 13.60
CA ARG A 184 -15.29 8.51 13.10
C ARG A 184 -14.36 8.05 14.22
N LYS A 185 -14.56 6.82 14.68
CA LYS A 185 -13.79 6.24 15.79
C LYS A 185 -12.41 5.74 15.35
N ALA A 186 -12.20 5.52 14.04
CA ALA A 186 -10.95 5.01 13.47
C ALA A 186 -10.47 3.70 14.12
N ILE A 187 -11.42 2.88 14.59
CA ILE A 187 -11.12 1.60 15.24
C ILE A 187 -10.79 0.58 14.16
N ILE A 188 -9.57 0.03 14.21
CA ILE A 188 -9.18 -1.09 13.38
C ILE A 188 -9.91 -2.33 13.89
N GLN A 189 -10.79 -2.89 13.06
CA GLN A 189 -11.53 -4.09 13.38
C GLN A 189 -10.63 -5.33 13.26
N PRO A 190 -10.72 -6.29 14.20
CA PRO A 190 -9.97 -7.54 14.11
C PRO A 190 -10.43 -8.36 12.89
N ARG A 191 -9.47 -8.90 12.13
CA ARG A 191 -9.75 -9.75 10.97
C ARG A 191 -9.30 -11.19 11.21
N PRO A 192 -9.97 -12.20 10.62
CA PRO A 192 -9.59 -13.61 10.73
C PRO A 192 -8.36 -13.97 9.89
N PHE A 193 -7.62 -12.97 9.40
CA PHE A 193 -6.42 -13.09 8.59
C PHE A 193 -5.45 -11.95 8.92
N THR A 194 -4.17 -12.14 8.58
CA THR A 194 -3.14 -11.12 8.66
C THR A 194 -2.85 -10.56 7.26
N PRO A 195 -3.12 -9.29 6.99
CA PRO A 195 -2.76 -8.66 5.72
C PRO A 195 -1.23 -8.54 5.54
N ILE A 196 -0.73 -8.79 4.34
CA ILE A 196 0.65 -8.53 3.91
C ILE A 196 0.60 -7.56 2.72
N TYR A 197 1.11 -6.34 2.92
CA TYR A 197 0.93 -5.26 1.95
C TYR A 197 2.10 -5.13 1.00
N LEU A 198 1.81 -5.27 -0.30
CA LEU A 198 2.75 -5.17 -1.40
C LEU A 198 2.28 -4.04 -2.32
N GLN A 199 3.13 -3.04 -2.54
CA GLN A 199 2.84 -1.93 -3.43
C GLN A 199 3.76 -1.98 -4.65
N LEU A 200 3.15 -2.23 -5.81
CA LEU A 200 3.87 -2.07 -7.07
C LEU A 200 4.17 -0.59 -7.35
N HIS A 201 5.43 -0.32 -7.62
CA HIS A 201 5.98 1.02 -7.79
C HIS A 201 6.72 1.15 -9.12
N TRP A 202 6.65 2.35 -9.69
CA TRP A 202 7.37 2.76 -10.88
C TRP A 202 7.82 4.22 -10.71
N PRO A 203 9.01 4.59 -11.22
CA PRO A 203 9.39 6.00 -11.35
C PRO A 203 8.29 6.79 -12.07
N ARG A 204 8.01 8.02 -11.59
CA ARG A 204 6.85 8.80 -12.06
C ARG A 204 6.80 8.97 -13.58
N GLN A 205 7.94 9.24 -14.21
CA GLN A 205 8.01 9.42 -15.66
C GLN A 205 7.65 8.13 -16.40
N GLU A 206 8.14 6.99 -15.93
CA GLU A 206 7.85 5.67 -16.50
C GLU A 206 6.38 5.29 -16.32
N LEU A 207 5.83 5.51 -15.13
CA LEU A 207 4.40 5.32 -14.86
C LEU A 207 3.53 6.13 -15.82
N TYR A 208 3.90 7.38 -16.11
CA TYR A 208 3.15 8.23 -17.01
C TYR A 208 3.24 7.77 -18.48
N ARG A 209 4.39 7.28 -18.92
CA ARG A 209 4.53 6.66 -20.26
C ARG A 209 3.64 5.42 -20.36
N ARG A 210 3.66 4.56 -19.34
CA ARG A 210 2.81 3.35 -19.27
C ARG A 210 1.32 3.70 -19.31
N ILE A 211 0.90 4.72 -18.56
CA ILE A 211 -0.48 5.23 -18.59
C ILE A 211 -0.86 5.70 -20.00
N ASN A 212 -0.03 6.52 -20.64
CA ASN A 212 -0.33 7.06 -21.96
C ASN A 212 -0.47 5.94 -23.00
N ARG A 213 0.49 5.00 -23.01
CA ARG A 213 0.46 3.84 -23.90
C ARG A 213 -0.78 2.98 -23.67
N ARG A 214 -1.17 2.77 -22.40
CA ARG A 214 -2.37 2.00 -22.07
C ARG A 214 -3.64 2.68 -22.56
N VAL A 215 -3.74 4.00 -22.49
CA VAL A 215 -4.89 4.72 -23.06
C VAL A 215 -4.94 4.54 -24.58
N GLU A 216 -3.80 4.63 -25.27
CA GLU A 216 -3.74 4.38 -26.72
C GLU A 216 -4.19 2.94 -27.06
N GLN A 217 -3.74 1.96 -26.29
CA GLN A 217 -4.17 0.56 -26.43
C GLN A 217 -5.67 0.38 -26.19
N MET A 218 -6.24 1.04 -25.17
CA MET A 218 -7.68 1.00 -24.91
C MET A 218 -8.48 1.59 -26.06
N MET A 219 -8.06 2.73 -26.61
CA MET A 219 -8.72 3.33 -27.77
C MET A 219 -8.66 2.40 -28.98
N ALA A 220 -7.50 1.80 -29.26
CA ALA A 220 -7.34 0.84 -30.35
C ALA A 220 -8.15 -0.45 -30.14
N ALA A 221 -8.39 -0.85 -28.89
CA ALA A 221 -9.19 -2.02 -28.53
C ALA A 221 -10.71 -1.77 -28.57
N GLY A 222 -11.16 -0.55 -28.86
CA GLY A 222 -12.59 -0.24 -29.00
C GLY A 222 -13.22 0.44 -27.77
N LEU A 223 -12.43 1.18 -26.97
CA LEU A 223 -12.97 1.91 -25.81
C LEU A 223 -14.07 2.92 -26.20
N ALA A 224 -13.96 3.57 -27.36
CA ALA A 224 -14.96 4.53 -27.83
C ALA A 224 -16.30 3.83 -28.10
N GLU A 225 -16.26 2.65 -28.70
CA GLU A 225 -17.41 1.81 -29.00
C GLU A 225 -18.06 1.32 -27.70
N GLU A 226 -17.27 0.78 -26.77
CA GLU A 226 -17.74 0.38 -25.44
C GLU A 226 -18.45 1.57 -24.75
N ALA A 227 -17.80 2.73 -24.67
CA ALA A 227 -18.38 3.92 -24.06
C ALA A 227 -19.66 4.35 -24.78
N ARG A 228 -19.73 4.25 -26.11
CA ARG A 228 -20.94 4.61 -26.87
C ARG A 228 -22.13 3.71 -26.50
N THR A 229 -21.92 2.42 -26.25
CA THR A 229 -22.99 1.53 -25.78
C THR A 229 -23.52 1.90 -24.39
N LEU A 230 -22.66 2.43 -23.52
CA LEU A 230 -23.00 2.81 -22.14
C LEU A 230 -23.49 4.26 -22.01
N PHE A 231 -23.33 5.07 -23.06
CA PHE A 231 -23.71 6.49 -23.07
C PHE A 231 -25.16 6.79 -22.66
N PRO A 232 -26.18 5.98 -23.04
CA PRO A 232 -27.55 6.18 -22.56
C PRO A 232 -27.66 6.15 -21.03
N ARG A 233 -26.80 5.37 -20.37
CA ARG A 233 -26.75 5.20 -18.91
C ARG A 233 -25.70 6.10 -18.23
N ARG A 234 -25.09 7.06 -18.94
CA ARG A 234 -23.93 7.83 -18.47
C ARG A 234 -24.04 8.48 -17.09
N ARG A 235 -25.25 8.71 -16.58
CA ARG A 235 -25.50 9.31 -15.26
C ARG A 235 -25.29 8.34 -14.08
N LEU A 236 -25.18 7.03 -14.33
CA LEU A 236 -24.95 6.03 -13.27
C LEU A 236 -23.57 6.21 -12.63
N THR A 237 -23.49 6.06 -11.30
CA THR A 237 -22.25 6.27 -10.52
C THR A 237 -21.10 5.36 -10.95
N ALA A 238 -21.39 4.14 -11.43
CA ALA A 238 -20.40 3.23 -11.99
C ALA A 238 -19.62 3.86 -13.16
N LEU A 239 -20.32 4.62 -14.01
CA LEU A 239 -19.79 5.25 -15.22
C LEU A 239 -19.18 6.64 -14.99
N GLN A 240 -19.29 7.18 -13.76
CA GLN A 240 -18.65 8.42 -13.34
C GLN A 240 -17.15 8.20 -13.04
N THR A 241 -16.40 7.77 -14.06
CA THR A 241 -14.98 7.41 -13.95
C THR A 241 -14.19 7.86 -15.18
N VAL A 242 -12.87 7.99 -15.01
CA VAL A 242 -11.93 8.37 -16.06
C VAL A 242 -11.99 7.36 -17.22
N GLY A 243 -11.91 7.85 -18.45
CA GLY A 243 -12.09 7.07 -19.68
C GLY A 243 -13.48 7.32 -20.25
N TYR A 244 -14.52 7.07 -19.45
CA TYR A 244 -15.91 7.16 -19.88
C TYR A 244 -16.42 8.60 -19.88
N GLN A 245 -16.19 9.37 -18.81
CA GLN A 245 -16.67 10.75 -18.73
C GLN A 245 -16.16 11.63 -19.88
N GLU A 246 -14.87 11.50 -20.21
CA GLU A 246 -14.27 12.26 -21.31
C GLU A 246 -14.85 11.87 -22.68
N LEU A 247 -15.15 10.59 -22.89
CA LEU A 247 -15.81 10.12 -24.12
C LEU A 247 -17.27 10.54 -24.19
N PHE A 248 -17.97 10.55 -23.05
CA PHE A 248 -19.34 11.05 -22.99
C PHE A 248 -19.41 12.54 -23.32
N ASP A 249 -18.47 13.35 -22.81
CA ASP A 249 -18.37 14.77 -23.15
C ASP A 249 -18.09 14.98 -24.64
N HIS A 250 -17.28 14.12 -25.26
CA HIS A 250 -17.09 14.10 -26.71
C HIS A 250 -18.39 13.77 -27.47
N PHE A 251 -19.14 12.76 -27.02
CA PHE A 251 -20.42 12.39 -27.64
C PHE A 251 -21.51 13.47 -27.47
N ASP A 252 -21.43 14.26 -26.40
CA ASP A 252 -22.25 15.46 -26.19
C ASP A 252 -21.75 16.68 -27.02
N GLY A 253 -20.71 16.52 -27.84
CA GLY A 253 -20.17 17.57 -28.73
C GLY A 253 -19.33 18.64 -28.02
N LYS A 254 -18.94 18.44 -26.76
CA LYS A 254 -18.18 19.44 -25.98
C LYS A 254 -16.72 19.55 -26.41
N HIS A 255 -16.13 18.45 -26.87
CA HIS A 255 -14.72 18.33 -27.24
C HIS A 255 -14.53 17.41 -28.44
N SER A 256 -13.40 17.55 -29.17
CA SER A 256 -13.01 16.61 -30.23
C SER A 256 -12.57 15.26 -29.65
N MET A 257 -12.51 14.21 -30.49
CA MET A 257 -12.01 12.89 -30.07
C MET A 257 -10.55 12.98 -29.59
N GLU A 258 -9.72 13.76 -30.29
CA GLU A 258 -8.31 13.98 -29.91
C GLU A 258 -8.17 14.67 -28.56
N GLU A 259 -9.03 15.65 -28.29
CA GLU A 259 -9.08 16.33 -27.00
C GLU A 259 -9.56 15.37 -25.91
N ALA A 260 -10.59 14.56 -26.15
CA ALA A 260 -11.05 13.53 -25.21
C ALA A 260 -9.92 12.56 -24.84
N ILE A 261 -9.17 12.03 -25.82
CA ILE A 261 -8.02 11.15 -25.57
C ILE A 261 -6.96 11.86 -24.70
N THR A 262 -6.68 13.13 -24.99
CA THR A 262 -5.75 13.94 -24.20
C THR A 262 -6.22 14.12 -22.75
N LEU A 263 -7.53 14.36 -22.55
CA LEU A 263 -8.16 14.46 -21.24
C LEU A 263 -8.09 13.12 -20.49
N ILE A 264 -8.36 11.98 -21.13
CA ILE A 264 -8.27 10.64 -20.54
C ILE A 264 -6.84 10.40 -20.04
N LYS A 265 -5.83 10.66 -20.87
CA LYS A 265 -4.41 10.53 -20.49
C LYS A 265 -4.10 11.40 -19.27
N ARG A 266 -4.51 12.68 -19.28
CA ARG A 266 -4.30 13.63 -18.17
C ARG A 266 -4.98 13.18 -16.88
N ASN A 267 -6.26 12.83 -16.95
CA ASN A 267 -7.07 12.50 -15.80
C ASN A 267 -6.68 11.12 -15.22
N THR A 268 -6.21 10.20 -16.05
CA THR A 268 -5.63 8.92 -15.59
C THR A 268 -4.33 9.15 -14.80
N ARG A 269 -3.46 10.07 -15.24
CA ARG A 269 -2.27 10.48 -14.46
C ARG A 269 -2.64 11.13 -13.13
N ARG A 270 -3.68 11.98 -13.12
CA ARG A 270 -4.21 12.59 -11.88
C ARG A 270 -4.77 11.53 -10.94
N TYR A 271 -5.47 10.53 -11.45
CA TYR A 271 -5.96 9.40 -10.68
C TYR A 271 -4.81 8.57 -10.09
N ALA A 272 -3.80 8.23 -10.89
CA ALA A 272 -2.61 7.54 -10.40
C ALA A 272 -1.88 8.33 -9.30
N LYS A 273 -1.78 9.67 -9.44
CA LYS A 273 -1.24 10.54 -8.38
C LYS A 273 -2.05 10.41 -7.09
N ARG A 274 -3.39 10.44 -7.16
CA ARG A 274 -4.26 10.26 -5.97
C ARG A 274 -4.06 8.89 -5.32
N GLN A 275 -3.90 7.83 -6.11
CA GLN A 275 -3.60 6.49 -5.59
C GLN A 275 -2.25 6.47 -4.87
N LEU A 276 -1.19 7.05 -5.45
CA LEU A 276 0.12 7.16 -4.80
C LEU A 276 0.07 8.00 -3.53
N THR A 277 -0.69 9.09 -3.51
CA THR A 277 -0.93 9.89 -2.30
C THR A 277 -1.61 9.05 -1.22
N TRP A 278 -2.51 8.14 -1.58
CA TRP A 278 -3.14 7.25 -0.63
C TRP A 278 -2.09 6.30 -0.02
N TYR A 279 -1.36 5.53 -0.83
CA TYR A 279 -0.38 4.56 -0.30
C TYR A 279 0.71 5.19 0.60
N ARG A 280 1.07 6.46 0.40
CA ARG A 280 2.03 7.18 1.25
C ARG A 280 1.56 7.50 2.67
N ARG A 281 0.26 7.39 2.96
CA ARG A 281 -0.29 7.79 4.27
C ARG A 281 -0.02 6.77 5.38
N ASP A 282 0.06 5.48 5.04
CA ASP A 282 0.03 4.40 6.02
C ASP A 282 1.30 3.53 6.07
N GLY A 283 2.19 3.66 5.07
CA GLY A 283 3.59 3.22 4.98
C GLY A 283 3.98 1.83 5.48
N HIS A 284 3.02 0.96 5.69
CA HIS A 284 3.19 -0.46 5.93
C HIS A 284 3.36 -1.24 4.61
N TRP A 285 3.39 -0.55 3.47
CA TRP A 285 3.49 -1.13 2.13
C TRP A 285 4.94 -1.43 1.76
N LYS A 286 5.25 -2.69 1.43
CA LYS A 286 6.52 -3.04 0.80
C LYS A 286 6.51 -2.57 -0.65
N LEU A 287 7.38 -1.61 -0.98
CA LEU A 287 7.59 -1.15 -2.35
C LEU A 287 8.32 -2.21 -3.16
N LEU A 288 7.78 -2.55 -4.32
CA LEU A 288 8.34 -3.53 -5.26
C LEU A 288 8.18 -3.03 -6.69
N ARG A 289 9.18 -3.24 -7.55
CA ARG A 289 8.96 -3.28 -9.00
C ARG A 289 8.32 -4.62 -9.37
N PRO A 290 7.57 -4.72 -10.49
CA PRO A 290 7.00 -5.99 -10.91
C PRO A 290 8.02 -7.12 -11.15
N ASP A 291 9.27 -6.75 -11.43
CA ASP A 291 10.37 -7.67 -11.69
C ASP A 291 11.09 -8.14 -10.40
N ASP A 292 10.78 -7.54 -9.25
CA ASP A 292 11.40 -7.84 -7.94
C ASP A 292 10.81 -9.13 -7.32
N TRP A 293 10.72 -10.20 -8.10
CA TRP A 293 10.02 -11.42 -7.72
C TRP A 293 10.64 -12.14 -6.52
N SER A 294 11.96 -12.36 -6.54
CA SER A 294 12.65 -13.03 -5.43
C SER A 294 12.48 -12.25 -4.14
N LEU A 295 12.64 -10.92 -4.21
CA LEU A 295 12.43 -10.01 -3.08
C LEU A 295 10.99 -10.07 -2.55
N ALA A 296 10.00 -10.20 -3.44
CA ALA A 296 8.60 -10.34 -3.03
C ALA A 296 8.37 -11.62 -2.24
N LEU A 297 8.90 -12.76 -2.73
CA LEU A 297 8.77 -14.05 -2.06
C LEU A 297 9.49 -14.06 -0.71
N GLU A 298 10.74 -13.59 -0.67
CA GLU A 298 11.51 -13.45 0.57
C GLU A 298 10.77 -12.62 1.62
N TYR A 299 10.17 -11.49 1.20
CA TYR A 299 9.40 -10.64 2.10
C TYR A 299 8.12 -11.32 2.58
N ILE A 300 7.36 -11.98 1.68
CA ILE A 300 6.13 -12.69 2.05
C ILE A 300 6.45 -13.81 3.05
N ASP A 301 7.49 -14.60 2.79
CA ASP A 301 7.85 -15.72 3.64
C ASP A 301 8.33 -15.22 5.01
N ALA A 302 9.20 -14.21 5.06
CA ALA A 302 9.65 -13.61 6.32
C ALA A 302 8.47 -13.11 7.18
N VAL A 303 7.49 -12.41 6.58
CA VAL A 303 6.30 -11.96 7.31
C VAL A 303 5.45 -13.13 7.84
N ARG A 304 5.34 -14.20 7.04
CA ARG A 304 4.54 -15.39 7.40
C ARG A 304 5.18 -16.24 8.49
N THR A 305 6.50 -16.44 8.44
CA THR A 305 7.22 -17.35 9.35
C THR A 305 7.63 -16.65 10.64
N GLU A 306 8.04 -15.39 10.56
CA GLU A 306 8.63 -14.66 11.69
C GLU A 306 7.66 -13.67 12.34
N GLY A 307 6.42 -13.56 11.81
CA GLY A 307 5.39 -12.69 12.37
C GLY A 307 5.73 -11.19 12.25
N LEU A 308 6.67 -10.83 11.37
CA LEU A 308 7.09 -9.46 11.15
C LEU A 308 5.91 -8.59 10.72
N ARG A 309 5.53 -7.62 11.56
CA ARG A 309 4.62 -6.55 11.16
C ARG A 309 5.44 -5.31 10.85
N LEU A 310 5.13 -4.64 9.74
CA LEU A 310 5.68 -3.33 9.43
C LEU A 310 4.60 -2.30 9.74
N ARG A 311 4.86 -1.37 10.66
CA ARG A 311 3.97 -0.25 10.95
C ARG A 311 4.70 1.05 10.71
N GLN A 312 4.22 1.85 9.75
CA GLN A 312 4.58 3.27 9.67
C GLN A 312 4.00 3.98 10.89
N VAL A 313 4.83 4.47 11.78
CA VAL A 313 4.37 5.37 12.83
C VAL A 313 4.72 6.79 12.41
N LYS A 314 3.70 7.65 12.38
CA LYS A 314 3.86 9.09 12.21
C LYS A 314 4.51 9.64 13.47
N THR A 315 5.72 10.19 13.36
CA THR A 315 6.26 11.08 14.38
C THR A 315 5.87 12.51 14.03
N GLU A 316 5.62 13.35 15.04
CA GLU A 316 5.23 14.75 14.85
C GLU A 316 6.32 15.58 14.14
N THR A 317 7.55 15.05 14.05
CA THR A 317 8.73 15.76 13.52
C THR A 317 9.74 14.89 12.75
N GLY A 318 9.37 13.73 12.19
CA GLY A 318 10.36 12.88 11.48
C GLY A 318 9.81 11.87 10.46
N PRO A 319 10.70 11.25 9.67
CA PRO A 319 10.32 10.21 8.72
C PRO A 319 9.85 8.94 9.44
N PRO A 320 9.08 8.09 8.74
CA PRO A 320 8.44 6.91 9.33
C PRO A 320 9.39 5.78 9.79
N PHE A 321 8.95 4.98 10.78
CA PHE A 321 9.69 3.81 11.30
C PHE A 321 8.97 2.46 11.13
N LEU A 322 9.60 1.35 11.56
CA LEU A 322 9.09 -0.04 11.53
C LEU A 322 9.03 -0.64 12.94
N SER A 323 8.04 -1.49 13.25
CA SER A 323 7.87 -2.11 14.58
C SER A 323 7.30 -3.52 14.44
N ALA A 324 8.01 -4.53 14.95
CA ALA A 324 7.54 -5.91 15.09
C ALA A 324 6.82 -6.10 16.45
N GLU A 325 5.80 -6.96 16.50
CA GLU A 325 5.02 -7.21 17.73
C GLU A 325 5.86 -7.84 18.86
N ASP A 326 7.01 -8.42 18.54
CA ASP A 326 8.00 -8.85 19.53
C ASP A 326 9.17 -7.88 19.60
N THR A 327 8.90 -6.72 20.19
CA THR A 327 9.83 -5.88 20.96
C THR A 327 10.94 -5.14 20.23
N THR A 328 11.03 -5.23 18.90
CA THR A 328 12.02 -4.50 18.10
C THR A 328 11.39 -3.41 17.25
N THR A 329 11.79 -2.17 17.50
CA THR A 329 11.41 -0.95 16.78
C THR A 329 12.62 -0.44 16.00
N ILE A 330 12.59 -0.53 14.67
CA ILE A 330 13.71 -0.10 13.82
C ILE A 330 13.46 1.35 13.38
N GLN A 331 14.34 2.29 13.80
CA GLN A 331 14.34 3.69 13.36
C GLN A 331 15.27 3.84 12.15
N VAL A 332 14.79 4.52 11.10
CA VAL A 332 15.60 4.85 9.93
C VAL A 332 15.63 6.36 9.79
N PHE A 333 16.80 6.96 9.95
CA PHE A 333 17.00 8.40 9.76
C PHE A 333 17.50 8.65 8.34
N ARG A 334 16.95 9.67 7.71
CA ARG A 334 17.43 10.18 6.43
C ARG A 334 17.71 11.66 6.59
N ASN A 335 18.98 12.04 6.60
CA ASN A 335 19.38 13.43 6.44
C ASN A 335 19.66 13.68 4.95
N GLU A 336 19.55 14.94 4.49
CA GLU A 336 19.72 15.28 3.06
C GLU A 336 21.15 15.02 2.53
N GLU A 337 22.12 14.71 3.42
CA GLU A 337 23.50 14.41 3.06
C GLU A 337 24.01 13.01 3.50
N GLU A 338 23.34 12.31 4.44
CA GLU A 338 23.74 10.97 4.91
C GLU A 338 22.52 10.15 5.39
N ALA A 339 22.51 8.84 5.10
CA ALA A 339 21.52 7.89 5.61
C ALA A 339 22.09 7.15 6.82
N SER A 340 21.40 7.20 7.96
CA SER A 340 21.83 6.55 9.21
C SER A 340 20.71 5.64 9.74
N LEU A 341 21.05 4.40 10.09
CA LEU A 341 20.10 3.42 10.64
C LEU A 341 20.28 3.28 12.15
N LEU A 342 19.18 3.31 12.92
CA LEU A 342 19.21 3.23 14.38
C LEU A 342 18.19 2.19 14.86
N LEU A 343 18.66 1.14 15.55
CA LEU A 343 17.80 0.06 16.04
C LEU A 343 17.42 0.32 17.51
N TYR A 344 16.13 0.27 17.86
CA TYR A 344 15.61 0.49 19.23
C TYR A 344 14.70 -0.67 19.67
N THR A 345 14.66 -1.02 20.95
CA THR A 345 13.78 -2.09 21.46
C THR A 345 13.09 -1.64 22.74
N GLU A 346 11.76 -1.80 22.86
CA GLU A 346 10.99 -1.28 24.01
C GLU A 346 11.03 -2.18 25.26
N LYS A 347 11.35 -3.48 25.17
CA LYS A 347 11.26 -4.37 26.35
C LYS A 347 12.37 -4.19 27.38
N LYS A 348 13.41 -3.41 27.07
CA LYS A 348 14.45 -3.04 28.01
C LYS A 348 14.72 -1.55 27.80
N ARG A 349 14.64 -0.74 28.85
CA ARG A 349 15.31 0.58 28.89
C ARG A 349 16.84 0.38 28.94
N GLU A 350 17.36 -0.50 28.11
CA GLU A 350 18.76 -0.84 27.95
C GLU A 350 19.00 -0.84 26.44
N ALA A 351 19.95 -0.04 25.97
CA ALA A 351 20.62 -0.38 24.73
C ALA A 351 21.10 -1.83 24.89
N LEU A 352 20.64 -2.75 24.04
CA LEU A 352 21.04 -4.16 24.09
C LEU A 352 22.55 -4.25 23.80
N LEU A 353 23.31 -4.20 24.89
CA LEU A 353 24.69 -4.54 25.08
C LEU A 353 24.73 -5.86 25.86
N GLN A 354 25.59 -6.80 25.44
CA GLN A 354 26.01 -8.09 26.07
C GLN A 354 25.07 -9.31 25.87
N GLY A 355 25.48 -10.56 25.57
CA GLY A 355 26.77 -11.31 25.40
C GLY A 355 26.46 -12.85 25.46
N PRO A 356 27.43 -13.81 25.52
CA PRO A 356 28.40 -14.28 24.54
C PRO A 356 28.07 -15.67 23.89
N PHE A 357 28.80 -15.99 22.81
CA PHE A 357 28.86 -17.22 22.02
C PHE A 357 28.36 -18.54 22.63
N LEU A 358 27.43 -19.21 21.92
CA LEU A 358 27.51 -20.64 21.64
C LEU A 358 27.21 -20.86 20.16
N GLN A 359 27.95 -21.76 19.51
CA GLN A 359 27.63 -22.23 18.16
C GLN A 359 26.15 -22.62 18.12
N PRO A 360 25.33 -22.11 17.18
CA PRO A 360 23.98 -22.62 17.06
C PRO A 360 24.10 -24.04 16.51
N ALA A 361 23.75 -25.01 17.36
CA ALA A 361 23.20 -26.27 16.87
C ALA A 361 22.14 -25.93 15.81
N ALA A 362 22.08 -26.71 14.73
CA ALA A 362 21.18 -26.48 13.60
C ALA A 362 19.80 -25.98 14.05
N GLY A 363 19.52 -24.67 13.90
CA GLY A 363 18.29 -24.10 14.48
C GLY A 363 18.10 -22.58 14.51
N GLU A 364 19.12 -21.73 14.60
CA GLU A 364 18.90 -20.28 14.84
C GLU A 364 19.46 -19.37 13.73
N TRP A 365 18.54 -18.82 12.92
CA TRP A 365 18.79 -18.03 11.70
C TRP A 365 18.57 -16.51 11.85
N THR A 366 18.32 -16.01 13.05
CA THR A 366 17.73 -14.67 13.30
C THR A 366 18.71 -13.50 13.16
N GLY A 367 20.00 -13.69 13.46
CA GLY A 367 20.98 -12.58 13.46
C GLY A 367 21.46 -12.13 12.08
N LYS A 368 21.60 -13.05 11.11
CA LYS A 368 22.06 -12.71 9.74
C LYS A 368 20.99 -11.99 8.91
N LEU A 369 19.71 -12.25 9.19
CA LEU A 369 18.59 -11.74 8.41
C LEU A 369 18.35 -10.23 8.65
N LEU A 370 18.50 -9.77 9.89
CA LEU A 370 18.38 -8.36 10.28
C LEU A 370 19.42 -7.46 9.59
N ILE A 371 20.65 -7.96 9.47
CA ILE A 371 21.76 -7.28 8.78
C ILE A 371 21.52 -7.24 7.26
N HIS A 372 21.01 -8.34 6.69
CA HIS A 372 20.67 -8.41 5.27
C HIS A 372 19.52 -7.47 4.90
N GLN A 373 18.50 -7.34 5.76
CA GLN A 373 17.32 -6.51 5.52
C GLN A 373 17.59 -4.99 5.60
N ALA A 374 18.53 -4.55 6.43
CA ALA A 374 18.96 -3.15 6.46
C ALA A 374 19.64 -2.72 5.14
N ALA A 375 20.50 -3.57 4.56
CA ALA A 375 21.10 -3.33 3.25
C ALA A 375 20.08 -3.36 2.10
N LEU A 376 19.13 -4.29 2.15
CA LEU A 376 18.08 -4.46 1.13
C LEU A 376 17.04 -3.33 1.12
N LEU A 377 16.82 -2.65 2.25
CA LEU A 377 15.89 -1.52 2.35
C LEU A 377 16.53 -0.16 2.00
N ALA A 378 17.86 -0.04 2.09
CA ALA A 378 18.58 1.19 1.75
C ALA A 378 18.91 1.35 0.25
N GLY A 379 18.87 0.26 -0.52
CA GLY A 379 19.12 0.29 -1.97
C GLY A 379 20.59 0.53 -2.36
N GLU A 380 21.54 0.37 -1.43
CA GLU A 380 22.97 0.57 -1.66
C GLU A 380 23.82 -0.67 -1.33
N ARG A 381 25.00 -0.76 -1.96
CA ARG A 381 26.03 -1.82 -1.82
C ARG A 381 26.86 -1.71 -0.54
N GLN A 382 26.41 -0.97 0.48
CA GLN A 382 27.16 -0.76 1.72
C GLN A 382 26.40 -1.26 2.94
N LEU A 383 27.15 -1.85 3.88
CA LEU A 383 26.66 -2.47 5.10
C LEU A 383 27.40 -1.85 6.29
N PHE A 384 26.68 -1.32 7.27
CA PHE A 384 27.24 -0.99 8.58
C PHE A 384 26.78 -2.05 9.58
N VAL A 385 27.72 -2.72 10.24
CA VAL A 385 27.45 -3.73 11.26
C VAL A 385 28.03 -3.25 12.59
N PHE A 386 27.17 -3.12 13.61
CA PHE A 386 27.60 -2.91 15.00
C PHE A 386 27.24 -4.15 15.82
N SER A 387 28.19 -4.69 16.60
CA SER A 387 27.98 -5.84 17.49
C SER A 387 28.50 -5.52 18.90
N PRO A 388 27.75 -5.87 19.98
CA PRO A 388 28.18 -5.62 21.34
C PRO A 388 28.81 -6.89 21.96
N ILE A 389 30.13 -6.88 22.21
CA ILE A 389 30.77 -7.87 23.09
C ILE A 389 31.35 -7.17 24.32
N ASP A 390 31.17 -7.85 25.43
CA ASP A 390 31.64 -7.55 26.77
C ASP A 390 33.14 -7.19 26.86
N THR A 391 33.43 -6.14 27.61
CA THR A 391 34.72 -5.42 27.62
C THR A 391 35.87 -6.14 28.33
N GLN A 392 35.69 -7.35 28.85
CA GLN A 392 36.79 -8.14 29.43
C GLN A 392 37.46 -9.12 28.46
N LEU A 393 36.86 -9.39 27.29
CA LEU A 393 37.46 -10.27 26.25
C LEU A 393 38.33 -9.50 25.23
N PHE A 394 38.49 -8.19 25.40
CA PHE A 394 39.25 -7.32 24.49
C PHE A 394 40.78 -7.32 24.70
N GLN A 395 41.34 -8.21 25.53
CA GLN A 395 42.79 -8.35 25.67
C GLN A 395 43.47 -9.21 24.59
N ARG A 396 42.71 -9.67 23.58
CA ARG A 396 43.28 -10.25 22.36
C ARG A 396 42.58 -9.68 21.13
N VAL A 397 42.90 -8.43 20.82
CA VAL A 397 42.76 -7.95 19.44
C VAL A 397 43.84 -8.65 18.63
N CYS A 398 43.45 -9.67 17.86
CA CYS A 398 44.21 -9.97 16.65
C CYS A 398 44.08 -8.73 15.77
N ILE A 399 45.19 -7.99 15.65
CA ILE A 399 45.35 -6.99 14.61
C ILE A 399 45.10 -7.74 13.29
N MET A 400 44.22 -7.20 12.44
CA MET A 400 43.99 -7.71 11.08
C MET A 400 45.21 -7.39 10.19
N GLU A 401 46.39 -7.79 10.62
CA GLU A 401 47.64 -7.78 9.84
C GLU A 401 47.90 -9.15 9.20
N ASP A 402 47.22 -10.23 9.67
CA ASP A 402 47.49 -11.61 9.26
C ASP A 402 46.42 -12.27 8.36
N LEU A 403 45.48 -11.49 7.82
CA LEU A 403 44.65 -12.01 6.72
C LEU A 403 45.46 -11.88 5.42
N GLY A 404 46.11 -12.99 5.04
CA GLY A 404 46.69 -13.12 3.71
C GLY A 404 45.63 -12.87 2.63
N PRO A 405 46.03 -12.42 1.42
CA PRO A 405 45.14 -12.01 0.32
C PRO A 405 44.08 -13.06 -0.09
N GLU A 406 44.25 -14.29 0.37
CA GLU A 406 43.39 -15.45 0.14
C GLU A 406 42.04 -15.37 0.91
N ALA A 407 41.95 -14.52 1.94
CA ALA A 407 40.78 -14.39 2.80
C ALA A 407 39.85 -13.21 2.44
N LEU A 408 40.20 -12.43 1.41
CA LEU A 408 39.35 -11.37 0.87
C LEU A 408 38.47 -11.94 -0.26
N PRO A 409 37.20 -11.49 -0.39
CA PRO A 409 36.42 -11.77 -1.59
C PRO A 409 37.19 -11.29 -2.83
N GLY A 410 37.30 -12.11 -3.88
CA GLY A 410 38.22 -11.88 -5.01
C GLY A 410 37.99 -10.61 -5.86
N TRP A 411 37.05 -9.74 -5.47
CA TRP A 411 36.81 -8.43 -6.06
C TRP A 411 37.37 -7.27 -5.22
N MET A 412 38.02 -7.55 -4.08
CA MET A 412 38.39 -6.57 -3.07
C MET A 412 39.91 -6.55 -2.84
N GLU A 413 40.53 -5.39 -3.06
CA GLU A 413 41.99 -5.21 -2.95
C GLU A 413 42.43 -4.74 -1.55
N PRO A 414 43.55 -5.22 -0.99
CA PRO A 414 43.96 -4.97 0.41
C PRO A 414 44.19 -3.49 0.77
N HIS A 415 44.53 -2.65 -0.21
CA HIS A 415 44.90 -1.25 0.01
C HIS A 415 43.68 -0.31 0.12
N TRP A 416 42.45 -0.82 0.07
CA TRP A 416 41.22 -0.02 0.13
C TRP A 416 40.76 0.31 1.56
N LEU A 417 41.51 -0.10 2.58
CA LEU A 417 41.16 0.10 3.98
C LEU A 417 42.15 1.05 4.67
N HIS A 418 41.67 2.23 5.07
CA HIS A 418 42.41 3.13 5.97
C HIS A 418 41.62 3.45 7.24
N VAL A 419 42.19 3.11 8.39
CA VAL A 419 41.65 3.45 9.72
C VAL A 419 42.19 4.81 10.14
N ARG A 420 41.32 5.83 10.27
CA ARG A 420 41.80 7.22 10.48
C ARG A 420 41.79 7.74 11.92
N LYS A 421 41.00 7.20 12.85
CA LYS A 421 41.12 7.56 14.27
C LYS A 421 40.30 6.68 15.19
N HIS A 422 40.91 6.31 16.32
CA HIS A 422 40.24 5.76 17.47
C HIS A 422 39.88 6.92 18.42
N ASN A 423 38.59 7.10 18.72
CA ASN A 423 38.17 8.02 19.77
C ASN A 423 37.71 7.21 20.99
N ALA A 424 38.51 7.26 22.06
CA ALA A 424 38.34 6.41 23.24
C ALA A 424 37.04 6.72 24.03
N GLU A 425 36.49 7.93 23.91
CA GLU A 425 35.27 8.30 24.64
C GLU A 425 33.98 7.87 23.93
N ALA A 426 34.02 7.61 22.62
CA ALA A 426 32.82 7.31 21.82
C ALA A 426 32.64 5.82 21.48
N LYS A 427 33.59 4.94 21.85
CA LYS A 427 33.60 3.51 21.48
C LYS A 427 33.18 3.25 20.02
N ALA A 428 33.73 4.02 19.08
CA ALA A 428 33.47 3.87 17.66
C ALA A 428 34.79 3.88 16.86
N ILE A 429 34.85 3.07 15.82
CA ILE A 429 35.91 3.11 14.80
C ILE A 429 35.29 3.66 13.52
N LYS A 430 35.88 4.72 12.98
CA LYS A 430 35.52 5.29 11.68
C LYS A 430 36.37 4.64 10.59
N LEU A 431 35.72 3.96 9.65
CA LEU A 431 36.33 3.44 8.44
C LEU A 431 35.88 4.31 7.27
N ASP A 432 36.83 4.97 6.62
CA ASP A 432 36.58 5.70 5.38
C ASP A 432 37.00 4.80 4.21
N LEU A 433 36.07 4.45 3.33
CA LEU A 433 36.40 3.89 2.02
C LEU A 433 36.68 5.08 1.08
N LEU A 434 37.91 5.20 0.61
CA LEU A 434 38.24 6.20 -0.41
C LEU A 434 37.55 5.82 -1.73
N PRO A 435 37.07 6.80 -2.53
CA PRO A 435 36.60 6.51 -3.88
C PRO A 435 37.80 6.01 -4.69
N VAL A 436 37.68 4.79 -5.23
CA VAL A 436 38.57 4.34 -6.30
C VAL A 436 38.21 5.15 -7.56
N PRO A 437 39.19 5.66 -8.34
CA PRO A 437 38.95 6.45 -9.55
C PRO A 437 38.09 5.78 -10.61
#